data_AF-A0A965IF77-F1
#
_entry.id   AF-A0A965IF77-F1
#
_cell.length_a   1.000
_cell.length_b   1.000
_cell.length_c   1.000
_cell.angle_alpha   90.00
_cell.angle_beta   90.00
_cell.angle_gamma   90.00
#
_symmetry.space_group_name_H-M   'P 1'
#
loop_
_entity.id
_entity.type
_entity.pdbx_description
1 polymer ?
#
loop_
_entity_poly.entity_id
_entity_poly.type
_entity_poly.pdbx_seq_one_letter_code
_entity_poly.pdbx_strand_id
1 'polypeptide(L)'
;MNAFLRTLAGFAILSTVVALHPWGSQSQAQSAAAVAVPEPAAEVVAKTVKRSVEAWLKGRHKVDSVSKTPMPGIVEVRLGKDLLYADEKGGFAIVDGQMVNLKTGANLTASRMETLQAIDFSKLPLEL
;
A
#
# COMPACT_ATOMS: atom_id res chain seq x y z
N MET A 1 -72.67 12.83 9.78
CA MET A 1 -72.51 12.71 11.24
C MET A 1 -71.39 11.72 11.48
N ASN A 2 -70.32 12.16 12.17
CA ASN A 2 -69.15 11.44 12.73
C ASN A 2 -67.88 12.27 12.50
N ALA A 3 -67.71 13.27 13.38
CA ALA A 3 -66.55 14.12 13.46
C ALA A 3 -65.44 13.42 14.26
N PHE A 4 -64.30 13.23 13.61
CA PHE A 4 -63.03 12.80 14.20
C PHE A 4 -62.41 13.95 15.00
N LEU A 5 -62.21 13.77 16.31
CA LEU A 5 -61.51 14.73 17.17
C LEU A 5 -60.20 14.14 17.72
N ARG A 6 -59.09 14.82 17.35
CA ARG A 6 -57.98 15.30 18.21
C ARG A 6 -57.12 14.22 18.92
N THR A 7 -55.79 14.19 18.78
CA THR A 7 -54.85 15.24 19.21
C THR A 7 -53.44 14.98 18.64
N LEU A 8 -52.71 16.08 18.44
CA LEU A 8 -51.48 16.26 17.68
C LEU A 8 -50.19 15.75 18.36
N ALA A 9 -49.25 15.32 17.51
CA ALA A 9 -47.86 15.06 17.83
C ALA A 9 -47.11 16.37 18.17
N GLY A 10 -46.29 16.32 19.23
CA GLY A 10 -45.43 17.42 19.65
C GLY A 10 -44.16 17.51 18.79
N PHE A 11 -44.03 18.62 18.06
CA PHE A 11 -42.83 19.11 17.40
C PHE A 11 -42.55 20.51 17.96
N ALA A 12 -41.36 20.74 18.53
CA ALA A 12 -40.70 22.05 18.56
C ALA A 12 -39.31 21.95 19.20
N ILE A 13 -38.25 21.90 18.39
CA ILE A 13 -37.15 22.86 18.55
C ILE A 13 -36.70 23.27 17.15
N LEU A 14 -36.80 24.57 16.90
CA LEU A 14 -36.53 25.27 15.66
C LEU A 14 -35.09 25.81 15.72
N SER A 15 -34.26 25.45 14.75
CA SER A 15 -33.22 26.34 14.25
C SER A 15 -32.99 26.04 12.79
N THR A 16 -33.63 26.88 11.98
CA THR A 16 -33.48 27.04 10.55
C THR A 16 -32.10 27.57 10.21
N VAL A 17 -31.30 26.79 9.47
CA VAL A 17 -30.42 27.35 8.45
C VAL A 17 -30.93 26.81 7.13
N VAL A 18 -31.51 27.72 6.35
CA VAL A 18 -32.05 27.48 5.02
C VAL A 18 -30.95 27.70 3.98
N ALA A 19 -30.97 26.78 3.02
CA ALA A 19 -30.60 26.91 1.61
C ALA A 19 -29.20 26.48 1.15
N LEU A 20 -29.27 25.75 0.03
CA LEU A 20 -28.29 25.47 -1.01
C LEU A 20 -27.46 24.20 -0.85
N HIS A 21 -28.09 23.06 -1.19
CA HIS A 21 -27.37 21.99 -1.87
C HIS A 21 -27.63 22.14 -3.38
N PRO A 22 -26.56 22.22 -4.18
CA PRO A 22 -26.45 21.28 -5.28
C PRO A 22 -25.10 20.56 -5.26
N TRP A 23 -25.20 19.24 -5.36
CA TRP A 23 -24.39 18.37 -6.21
C TRP A 23 -22.88 18.64 -6.34
N GLY A 24 -22.10 17.61 -6.00
CA GLY A 24 -20.80 17.41 -6.65
C GLY A 24 -19.61 17.85 -5.83
N SER A 25 -19.33 17.13 -4.76
CA SER A 25 -17.95 16.87 -4.37
C SER A 25 -17.89 15.46 -3.82
N GLN A 26 -18.10 14.48 -4.71
CA GLN A 26 -17.23 13.32 -4.63
C GLN A 26 -15.82 13.90 -4.66
N SER A 27 -15.17 13.96 -3.50
CA SER A 27 -13.74 14.19 -3.45
C SER A 27 -13.09 12.96 -4.08
N GLN A 28 -13.10 12.91 -5.42
CA GLN A 28 -12.11 12.18 -6.20
C GLN A 28 -10.80 12.99 -6.11
N ALA A 29 -10.29 13.15 -4.89
CA ALA A 29 -8.93 13.58 -4.67
C ALA A 29 -8.06 12.31 -4.69
N GLN A 30 -7.59 12.04 -5.92
CA GLN A 30 -6.43 11.22 -6.25
C GLN A 30 -6.43 9.74 -5.82
N SER A 31 -6.82 8.86 -6.76
CA SER A 31 -5.97 7.71 -7.09
C SER A 31 -4.71 8.18 -7.82
N ALA A 32 -3.89 8.99 -7.14
CA ALA A 32 -2.47 8.84 -7.31
C ALA A 32 -2.13 7.70 -6.35
N ALA A 33 -1.73 6.56 -6.88
CA ALA A 33 -0.98 5.62 -6.07
C ALA A 33 0.19 6.44 -5.51
N ALA A 34 0.07 6.88 -4.25
CA ALA A 34 1.23 7.31 -3.50
C ALA A 34 2.27 6.23 -3.76
N VAL A 35 3.45 6.62 -4.21
CA VAL A 35 4.60 5.72 -4.29
C VAL A 35 4.90 5.37 -2.84
N ALA A 36 4.11 4.44 -2.31
CA ALA A 36 4.07 4.15 -0.90
C ALA A 36 5.38 3.45 -0.64
N VAL A 37 6.19 4.07 0.20
CA VAL A 37 7.32 3.42 0.83
C VAL A 37 6.79 2.07 1.33
N PRO A 38 7.37 0.96 0.86
CA PRO A 38 6.75 -0.36 1.02
C PRO A 38 6.61 -0.63 2.52
N GLU A 39 5.40 -0.94 2.95
CA GLU A 39 5.12 -1.16 4.38
C GLU A 39 6.02 -2.29 4.89
N PRO A 40 6.76 -2.11 6.00
CA PRO A 40 7.59 -3.16 6.53
C PRO A 40 6.74 -4.38 6.91
N ALA A 41 7.28 -5.58 6.64
CA ALA A 41 6.66 -6.80 7.13
C ALA A 41 6.70 -6.83 8.68
N ALA A 42 5.80 -7.61 9.28
CA ALA A 42 5.84 -7.84 10.73
C ALA A 42 7.23 -8.36 11.13
N GLU A 43 7.78 -7.89 12.26
CA GLU A 43 9.18 -8.14 12.62
C GLU A 43 9.54 -9.64 12.65
N VAL A 44 8.62 -10.47 13.13
CA VAL A 44 8.79 -11.94 13.17
C VAL A 44 8.90 -12.52 11.76
N VAL A 45 8.06 -12.07 10.83
CA VAL A 45 8.09 -12.48 9.42
C VAL A 45 9.39 -11.99 8.77
N ALA A 46 9.73 -10.72 8.95
CA ALA A 46 10.95 -10.13 8.41
C ALA A 46 12.21 -10.89 8.87
N LYS A 47 12.31 -11.22 10.16
CA LYS A 47 13.42 -12.01 10.71
C LYS A 47 13.49 -13.42 10.15
N THR A 48 12.34 -14.09 10.03
CA THR A 48 12.25 -15.46 9.51
C THR A 48 12.66 -15.51 8.05
N VAL A 49 12.04 -14.68 7.21
CA VAL A 49 12.33 -14.61 5.78
C VAL A 49 13.77 -14.18 5.54
N LYS A 50 14.27 -13.17 6.27
CA LYS A 50 15.67 -12.76 6.18
C LYS A 50 16.62 -13.93 6.42
N ARG A 51 16.43 -14.69 7.51
CA ARG A 51 17.27 -15.85 7.82
C ARG A 51 17.21 -16.90 6.71
N SER A 52 16.02 -17.26 6.25
CA SER A 52 15.84 -18.28 5.21
C SER A 52 16.50 -17.87 3.89
N VAL A 53 16.28 -16.62 3.45
CA VAL A 53 16.83 -16.09 2.20
C VAL A 53 18.36 -15.98 2.28
N GLU A 54 18.92 -15.45 3.37
CA GLU A 54 20.38 -15.35 3.54
C GLU A 54 21.06 -16.72 3.60
N ALA A 55 20.41 -17.71 4.23
CA ALA A 55 20.88 -19.09 4.27
C ALA A 55 20.87 -19.73 2.87
N TRP A 56 19.78 -19.56 2.10
CA TRP A 56 19.69 -20.04 0.72
C TRP A 56 20.74 -19.38 -0.19
N LEU A 57 20.97 -18.08 -0.01
CA LEU A 57 22.00 -17.34 -0.74
C LEU A 57 23.43 -17.74 -0.34
N LYS A 58 23.62 -18.52 0.74
CA LYS A 58 24.91 -18.90 1.32
C LYS A 58 25.78 -17.68 1.64
N GLY A 59 25.16 -16.59 2.08
CA GLY A 59 25.85 -15.33 2.41
C GLY A 59 26.39 -14.54 1.22
N ARG A 60 26.07 -14.89 -0.03
CA ARG A 60 26.50 -14.12 -1.22
C ARG A 60 25.94 -12.70 -1.25
N HIS A 61 24.72 -12.52 -0.74
CA HIS A 61 24.07 -11.22 -0.60
C HIS A 61 23.38 -11.13 0.76
N LYS A 62 23.26 -9.90 1.28
CA LYS A 62 22.55 -9.59 2.52
C LYS A 62 21.15 -9.06 2.21
N VAL A 63 20.19 -9.36 3.07
CA VAL A 63 18.84 -8.81 2.98
C VAL A 63 18.80 -7.44 3.64
N ASP A 64 18.48 -6.42 2.84
CA ASP A 64 18.36 -5.04 3.31
C ASP A 64 17.02 -4.78 3.99
N SER A 65 15.93 -5.27 3.40
CA SER A 65 14.59 -5.06 3.94
C SER A 65 13.63 -6.16 3.47
N VAL A 66 12.63 -6.42 4.31
CA VAL A 66 11.48 -7.28 3.99
C VAL A 66 10.21 -6.44 4.15
N SER A 67 9.41 -6.38 3.11
CA SER A 67 8.22 -5.54 3.03
C SER A 67 6.99 -6.34 2.63
N LYS A 68 5.81 -5.88 3.07
CA LYS A 68 4.54 -6.48 2.66
C LYS A 68 4.27 -6.20 1.20
N THR A 69 3.55 -7.12 0.57
CA THR A 69 3.00 -6.91 -0.76
C THR A 69 1.47 -6.83 -0.70
N PRO A 70 0.81 -6.28 -1.74
CA PRO A 70 -0.64 -6.37 -1.87
C PRO A 70 -1.16 -7.80 -2.03
N MET A 71 -0.28 -8.78 -2.29
CA MET A 71 -0.63 -10.19 -2.39
C MET A 71 -0.47 -10.87 -1.00
N PRO A 72 -1.56 -11.32 -0.36
CA PRO A 72 -1.48 -11.95 0.96
C PRO A 72 -0.57 -13.19 0.97
N GLY A 73 0.19 -13.37 2.05
CA GLY A 73 1.09 -14.51 2.21
C GLY A 73 2.43 -14.36 1.49
N ILE A 74 2.64 -13.30 0.70
CA ILE A 74 3.88 -13.03 -0.02
C ILE A 74 4.47 -11.69 0.45
N VAL A 75 5.77 -11.71 0.74
CA VAL A 75 6.58 -10.54 1.06
C VAL A 75 7.59 -10.25 -0.04
N GLU A 76 7.91 -8.97 -0.19
CA GLU A 76 9.00 -8.47 -1.03
C GLU A 76 10.29 -8.45 -0.20
N VAL A 77 11.36 -8.99 -0.74
CA VAL A 77 12.69 -8.99 -0.11
C VAL A 77 13.64 -8.21 -1.01
N ARG A 78 14.27 -7.19 -0.43
CA ARG A 78 15.25 -6.36 -1.14
C ARG A 78 16.68 -6.82 -0.88
N LEU A 79 17.42 -6.94 -1.98
CA LEU A 79 18.84 -7.30 -2.03
C LEU A 79 19.57 -6.24 -2.86
N GLY A 80 20.07 -5.20 -2.21
CA GLY A 80 20.65 -4.03 -2.83
C GLY A 80 19.66 -3.32 -3.76
N LYS A 81 19.88 -3.49 -5.06
CA LYS A 81 19.03 -2.95 -6.14
C LYS A 81 18.08 -3.98 -6.74
N ASP A 82 18.12 -5.22 -6.26
CA ASP A 82 17.27 -6.30 -6.73
C ASP A 82 16.13 -6.58 -5.75
N LEU A 83 15.07 -7.18 -6.28
CA LEU A 83 13.89 -7.61 -5.53
C LEU A 83 13.61 -9.07 -5.84
N LEU A 84 13.25 -9.81 -4.79
CA LEU A 84 12.64 -11.14 -4.91
C LEU A 84 11.40 -11.21 -4.05
N TYR A 85 10.59 -12.24 -4.26
CA TYR A 85 9.42 -12.50 -3.43
C TYR A 85 9.60 -13.79 -2.65
N ALA A 86 9.08 -13.83 -1.42
CA ALA A 86 9.10 -15.02 -0.60
C ALA A 86 7.78 -15.18 0.14
N ASP A 87 7.44 -16.41 0.53
CA ASP A 87 6.32 -16.61 1.43
C ASP A 87 6.67 -16.15 2.87
N GLU A 88 5.66 -15.81 3.67
CA GLU A 88 5.88 -15.32 5.04
C GLU A 88 6.59 -16.31 5.97
N LYS A 89 6.59 -17.61 5.65
CA LYS A 89 7.30 -18.65 6.42
C LYS A 89 8.72 -18.88 5.90
N GLY A 90 9.10 -18.27 4.77
CA GLY A 90 10.43 -18.38 4.17
C GLY A 90 10.77 -19.79 3.69
N GLY A 91 9.77 -20.57 3.24
CA GLY A 91 9.96 -21.90 2.67
C GLY A 91 10.12 -21.90 1.14
N PHE A 92 9.58 -20.87 0.47
CA PHE A 92 9.61 -20.70 -0.98
C PHE A 92 9.99 -19.27 -1.35
N ALA A 93 10.76 -19.15 -2.42
CA ALA A 93 11.13 -17.86 -3.00
C ALA A 93 10.83 -17.89 -4.50
N ILE A 94 10.37 -16.76 -5.02
CA ILE A 94 10.21 -16.47 -6.43
C ILE A 94 11.32 -15.51 -6.82
N VAL A 95 12.19 -15.97 -7.72
CA VAL A 95 13.33 -15.22 -8.24
C VAL A 95 12.99 -14.81 -9.67
N ASP A 96 13.41 -13.60 -10.07
CA ASP A 96 13.12 -13.04 -11.39
C ASP A 96 11.62 -12.94 -11.74
N GLY A 97 10.78 -12.88 -10.71
CA GLY A 97 9.33 -12.76 -10.85
C GLY A 97 8.87 -11.31 -10.90
N GLN A 98 7.73 -11.07 -11.56
CA GLN A 98 7.06 -9.78 -11.57
C GLN A 98 5.68 -9.89 -10.93
N MET A 99 5.35 -8.91 -10.07
CA MET A 99 4.04 -8.78 -9.47
C MET A 99 3.19 -7.81 -10.28
N VAL A 100 2.22 -8.34 -11.00
CA VAL A 100 1.27 -7.55 -11.79
C VAL A 100 -0.08 -7.51 -11.10
N ASN A 101 -0.59 -6.31 -10.87
CA ASN A 101 -1.97 -6.15 -10.41
C ASN A 101 -2.93 -6.41 -11.58
N LEU A 102 -3.62 -7.55 -11.55
CA LEU A 102 -4.52 -7.96 -12.63
C LEU A 102 -5.74 -7.03 -12.82
N LYS A 103 -6.11 -6.25 -11.81
CA LYS A 103 -7.25 -5.32 -11.91
C LYS A 103 -6.87 -4.05 -12.70
N THR A 104 -5.64 -3.58 -12.54
CA THR A 104 -5.18 -2.32 -13.15
C THR A 104 -4.19 -2.53 -14.29
N GLY A 105 -3.65 -3.75 -14.44
CA GLY A 105 -2.55 -4.05 -15.36
C GLY A 105 -1.19 -3.51 -14.90
N ALA A 106 -1.10 -2.88 -13.72
CA ALA A 106 0.13 -2.24 -13.25
C ALA A 106 1.16 -3.27 -12.79
N ASN A 107 2.40 -3.15 -13.28
CA ASN A 107 3.53 -3.95 -12.83
C ASN A 107 4.18 -3.30 -11.60
N LEU A 108 3.86 -3.83 -10.43
CA LEU A 108 4.34 -3.31 -9.16
C LEU A 108 5.85 -3.46 -9.03
N THR A 109 6.42 -4.58 -9.48
CA THR A 109 7.88 -4.79 -9.44
C THR A 109 8.62 -3.77 -10.28
N ALA A 110 8.15 -3.49 -11.50
CA ALA A 110 8.77 -2.50 -12.38
C ALA A 110 8.79 -1.10 -11.74
N SER A 111 7.67 -0.66 -11.17
CA SER A 111 7.60 0.63 -10.46
C SER A 111 8.55 0.69 -9.25
N ARG A 112 8.69 -0.43 -8.53
CA ARG A 112 9.63 -0.53 -7.40
C ARG A 112 11.08 -0.49 -7.87
N MET A 113 11.39 -1.13 -9.00
CA MET A 113 12.71 -1.10 -9.61
C MET A 113 13.11 0.28 -10.11
N GLU A 114 12.20 1.00 -10.76
CA GLU A 114 12.42 2.40 -11.14
C GLU A 114 12.75 3.27 -9.91
N THR A 115 12.00 3.09 -8.82
CA THR A 115 12.26 3.81 -7.56
C THR A 115 13.64 3.48 -6.96
N LEU A 116 14.05 2.21 -7.01
CA LEU A 116 15.34 1.77 -6.45
C LEU A 116 16.54 2.13 -7.34
N GLN A 117 16.32 2.34 -8.63
CA GLN A 117 17.33 2.77 -9.59
C GLN A 117 17.42 4.30 -9.72
N ALA A 118 16.44 5.04 -9.21
CA ALA A 118 16.42 6.49 -9.25
C ALA A 118 17.68 7.09 -8.60
N ILE A 119 18.31 8.02 -9.33
CA ILE A 119 19.48 8.76 -8.85
C ILE A 119 19.00 9.85 -7.89
N ASP A 120 19.49 9.80 -6.65
CA ASP A 120 19.26 10.87 -5.68
C ASP A 120 20.25 12.02 -5.95
N PHE A 121 19.81 12.99 -6.75
CA PHE A 121 20.61 14.16 -7.14
C PHE A 121 21.08 14.99 -5.94
N SER A 122 20.41 14.89 -4.79
CA SER A 122 20.80 15.58 -3.55
C SER A 122 22.07 15.00 -2.91
N LYS A 123 22.44 13.77 -3.29
CA LYS A 123 23.61 13.03 -2.76
C LYS A 123 24.79 13.03 -3.71
N LEU A 124 24.68 13.64 -4.88
CA LEU A 124 25.79 13.77 -5.81
C LEU A 124 26.68 14.94 -5.38
N PRO A 125 28.00 14.75 -5.25
CA PRO A 125 28.92 15.87 -5.05
C PRO A 125 28.96 16.71 -6.33
N LEU A 126 28.46 17.95 -6.26
CA LEU A 126 28.31 18.87 -7.39
C LEU A 126 29.48 19.84 -7.54
N GLU A 127 30.68 19.45 -7.12
CA GLU A 127 31.87 20.28 -7.27
C GLU A 127 32.68 19.79 -8.48
N LEU A 128 32.84 20.68 -9.47
CA LEU A 128 33.68 20.49 -10.67
C LEU A 128 35.11 20.95 -10.40
#